data_AF-A0A7X5ZB73-F1
#
_entry.id   AF-A0A7X5ZB73-F1
#
_cell.length_a   1.000
_cell.length_b   1.000
_cell.length_c   1.000
_cell.angle_alpha   90.00
_cell.angle_beta   90.00
_cell.angle_gamma   90.00
#
_symmetry.space_group_name_H-M   'P 1'
#
loop_
_entity.id
_entity.type
_entity.pdbx_description
1 polymer ?
#
loop_
_entity_poly.entity_id
_entity_poly.type
_entity_poly.pdbx_seq_one_letter_code
_entity_poly.pdbx_strand_id
1 'polypeptide(L)'
;MTQPPYGPPWGERGDGGYPPPHGAPPPPPQPYSYGYPYQAPPPPPRKTRWGLIVGLIAGVFVLFAVVGVIGIVLLVKNSDVVDAADVGLGDCLTEIPSDASLVASVKTVDCTEPHKGEVFAVITVPGNDFPGQARISGYQDKCQPALQTYSSRAMTDPEVGMFVLYPTEASWKRGDRAVTCIATTDSPRPGSLKN
;
A
#
# COMPACT_ATOMS: atom_id res chain seq x y z
N MET A 1 38.84 -57.67 9.48
CA MET A 1 38.64 -58.22 10.84
C MET A 1 37.34 -57.63 11.35
N THR A 2 36.26 -58.33 11.67
CA THR A 2 35.90 -59.75 11.63
C THR A 2 34.40 -59.73 11.98
N GLN A 3 33.53 -60.17 11.05
CA GLN A 3 32.21 -60.68 11.46
C GLN A 3 32.41 -62.04 12.16
N PRO A 4 31.57 -62.35 13.14
CA PRO A 4 31.05 -63.71 13.24
C PRO A 4 29.59 -63.73 13.78
N PRO A 5 28.94 -64.90 13.92
CA PRO A 5 28.80 -65.94 12.90
C PRO A 5 27.36 -66.54 12.88
N TYR A 6 27.05 -67.21 11.76
CA TYR A 6 26.30 -68.47 11.64
C TYR A 6 25.19 -68.84 12.66
N GLY A 7 23.98 -69.11 12.13
CA GLY A 7 22.98 -69.97 12.77
C GLY A 7 23.44 -71.43 12.87
N PRO A 8 22.76 -72.28 13.65
CA PRO A 8 21.95 -73.39 13.08
C PRO A 8 20.83 -73.87 14.04
N PRO A 9 20.21 -75.06 13.89
CA PRO A 9 19.83 -75.83 12.70
C PRO A 9 18.32 -76.16 12.65
N TRP A 10 17.90 -76.63 11.48
CA TRP A 10 16.67 -77.38 11.28
C TRP A 10 16.63 -78.68 12.08
N GLY A 11 15.43 -79.10 12.49
CA GLY A 11 15.11 -80.52 12.64
C GLY A 11 14.17 -80.82 13.80
N GLU A 12 12.98 -81.31 13.48
CA GLU A 12 12.39 -82.47 14.16
C GLU A 12 11.25 -83.02 13.30
N ARG A 13 11.66 -83.83 12.31
CA ARG A 13 10.80 -84.80 11.64
C ARG A 13 10.73 -86.01 12.58
N GLY A 14 9.72 -86.02 13.43
CA GLY A 14 9.42 -87.13 14.34
C GLY A 14 8.71 -88.26 13.60
N ASP A 15 9.45 -89.01 12.79
CA ASP A 15 9.02 -90.30 12.24
C ASP A 15 9.07 -91.35 13.38
N GLY A 16 8.05 -91.35 14.24
CA GLY A 16 7.89 -92.31 15.33
C GLY A 16 6.94 -93.45 14.94
N GLY A 17 7.44 -94.39 14.16
CA GLY A 17 6.71 -95.61 13.80
C GLY A 17 6.68 -96.61 14.97
N TYR A 18 5.53 -96.72 15.63
CA TYR A 18 5.11 -97.95 16.32
C TYR A 18 4.07 -98.65 15.44
N PRO A 19 4.26 -99.92 15.03
CA PRO A 19 3.17 -100.66 14.40
C PRO A 19 2.08 -100.95 15.44
N PRO A 20 0.80 -100.60 15.20
CA PRO A 20 -0.28 -100.98 16.09
C PRO A 20 -0.54 -102.50 16.01
N PRO A 21 -0.99 -103.13 17.11
CA PRO A 21 -1.33 -104.55 17.14
C PRO A 21 -2.46 -104.86 16.16
N HIS A 22 -2.32 -105.95 15.42
CA HIS A 22 -3.30 -106.45 14.46
C HIS A 22 -4.62 -106.75 15.19
N GLY A 23 -5.74 -106.12 14.79
CA GLY A 23 -7.08 -106.61 15.14
C GLY A 23 -8.20 -105.64 15.56
N ALA A 24 -8.06 -104.31 15.43
CA ALA A 24 -9.17 -103.40 15.76
C ALA A 24 -9.99 -102.97 14.51
N PRO A 25 -11.34 -103.03 14.53
CA PRO A 25 -12.19 -102.51 13.45
C PRO A 25 -12.16 -100.97 13.39
N PRO A 26 -12.38 -100.35 12.21
CA PRO A 26 -12.28 -98.91 12.04
C PRO A 26 -13.40 -98.15 12.80
N PRO A 27 -13.11 -96.94 13.35
CA PRO A 27 -14.12 -96.12 13.99
C PRO A 27 -15.11 -95.52 12.98
N PRO A 28 -16.36 -95.24 13.40
CA PRO A 28 -17.37 -94.64 12.51
C PRO A 28 -17.01 -93.20 12.12
N PRO A 29 -17.44 -92.73 10.92
CA PRO A 29 -17.17 -91.37 10.45
C PRO A 29 -17.87 -90.32 11.34
N GLN A 30 -17.15 -89.23 11.64
CA GLN A 30 -17.66 -88.09 12.41
C GLN A 30 -18.64 -87.25 11.56
N PRO A 31 -19.69 -86.65 12.16
CA PRO A 31 -20.61 -85.81 11.42
C PRO A 31 -19.96 -84.46 11.07
N TYR A 32 -20.11 -84.08 9.82
CA TYR A 32 -19.58 -82.87 9.19
C TYR A 32 -20.07 -81.59 9.90
N SER A 33 -19.15 -80.72 10.33
CA SER A 33 -19.47 -79.40 10.88
C SER A 33 -19.59 -78.35 9.77
N TYR A 34 -20.74 -77.67 9.68
CA TYR A 34 -20.96 -76.53 8.79
C TYR A 34 -20.25 -75.25 9.30
N GLY A 35 -19.58 -74.50 8.41
CA GLY A 35 -18.90 -73.23 8.71
C GLY A 35 -19.81 -71.99 8.58
N TYR A 36 -19.56 -70.95 9.39
CA TYR A 36 -20.27 -69.66 9.37
C TYR A 36 -19.73 -68.69 8.29
N PRO A 37 -20.57 -67.79 7.71
CA PRO A 37 -20.14 -66.88 6.65
C PRO A 37 -19.42 -65.63 7.20
N TYR A 38 -18.42 -65.16 6.46
CA TYR A 38 -17.59 -63.99 6.78
C TYR A 38 -18.27 -62.67 6.33
N GLN A 39 -18.26 -61.63 7.17
CA GLN A 39 -18.70 -60.27 6.82
C GLN A 39 -17.48 -59.39 6.50
N ALA A 40 -17.55 -58.62 5.40
CA ALA A 40 -16.47 -57.73 4.96
C ALA A 40 -16.49 -56.37 5.69
N PRO A 41 -15.31 -55.76 5.98
CA PRO A 41 -15.23 -54.47 6.67
C PRO A 41 -15.64 -53.28 5.79
N PRO A 42 -16.08 -52.15 6.40
CA PRO A 42 -16.54 -50.97 5.67
C PRO A 42 -15.40 -50.23 4.94
N PRO A 43 -15.71 -49.51 3.84
CA PRO A 43 -14.71 -48.79 3.06
C PRO A 43 -14.16 -47.57 3.81
N PRO A 44 -12.90 -47.17 3.54
CA PRO A 44 -12.25 -46.06 4.23
C PRO A 44 -12.83 -44.68 3.83
N PRO A 45 -12.79 -43.69 4.73
CA PRO A 45 -13.30 -42.34 4.48
C PRO A 45 -12.43 -41.58 3.47
N ARG A 46 -13.08 -40.75 2.63
CA ARG A 46 -12.43 -39.95 1.57
C ARG A 46 -12.02 -38.59 2.11
N LYS A 47 -10.75 -38.20 1.95
CA LYS A 47 -10.23 -36.88 2.37
C LYS A 47 -10.53 -35.83 1.29
N THR A 48 -11.36 -34.83 1.59
CA THR A 48 -11.65 -33.71 0.70
C THR A 48 -10.65 -32.56 0.89
N ARG A 49 -10.11 -32.02 -0.21
CA ARG A 49 -9.13 -30.92 -0.21
C ARG A 49 -9.77 -29.54 0.00
N TRP A 50 -10.87 -29.46 0.75
CA TRP A 50 -11.68 -28.26 0.82
C TRP A 50 -10.95 -27.07 1.46
N GLY A 51 -10.08 -27.34 2.46
CA GLY A 51 -9.23 -26.31 3.07
C GLY A 51 -8.26 -25.62 2.10
N LEU A 52 -7.80 -26.32 1.06
CA LEU A 52 -6.94 -25.73 0.01
C LEU A 52 -7.70 -24.75 -0.87
N ILE A 53 -8.95 -25.08 -1.21
CA ILE A 53 -9.82 -24.24 -2.04
C ILE A 53 -10.18 -22.96 -1.28
N VAL A 54 -10.55 -23.09 0.00
CA VAL A 54 -10.88 -21.94 0.85
C VAL A 54 -9.67 -21.01 1.02
N GLY A 55 -8.48 -21.56 1.23
CA GLY A 55 -7.24 -20.78 1.34
C GLY A 55 -6.91 -20.01 0.05
N LEU A 56 -7.08 -20.63 -1.12
CA LEU A 56 -6.85 -19.96 -2.41
C LEU A 56 -7.84 -18.83 -2.66
N ILE A 57 -9.15 -19.06 -2.40
CA ILE A 57 -10.17 -18.02 -2.59
C ILE A 57 -9.91 -16.84 -1.64
N ALA A 58 -9.60 -17.11 -0.37
CA ALA A 58 -9.27 -16.07 0.59
C ALA A 58 -8.01 -15.29 0.17
N GLY A 59 -6.95 -15.97 -0.27
CA GLY A 59 -5.73 -15.33 -0.76
C GLY A 59 -5.96 -14.44 -1.98
N VAL A 60 -6.75 -14.90 -2.95
CA VAL A 60 -7.12 -14.13 -4.14
C VAL A 60 -7.96 -12.90 -3.77
N PHE A 61 -8.91 -13.05 -2.85
CA PHE A 61 -9.73 -11.93 -2.38
C PHE A 61 -8.88 -10.86 -1.67
N VAL A 62 -7.95 -11.28 -0.81
CA VAL A 62 -6.99 -10.38 -0.15
C VAL A 62 -6.11 -9.68 -1.19
N LEU A 63 -5.62 -10.39 -2.20
CA LEU A 63 -4.82 -9.81 -3.27
C LEU A 63 -5.61 -8.73 -4.04
N PHE A 64 -6.84 -9.00 -4.44
CA PHE A 64 -7.68 -8.01 -5.12
C PHE A 64 -8.00 -6.81 -4.25
N ALA A 65 -8.25 -7.01 -2.96
CA ALA A 65 -8.46 -5.91 -2.02
C ALA A 65 -7.21 -5.01 -1.91
N VAL A 66 -6.02 -5.61 -1.80
CA VAL A 66 -4.75 -4.87 -1.74
C VAL A 66 -4.48 -4.10 -3.04
N VAL A 67 -4.63 -4.76 -4.18
CA VAL A 67 -4.46 -4.12 -5.50
C VAL A 67 -5.48 -3.00 -5.70
N GLY A 68 -6.72 -3.20 -5.25
CA GLY A 68 -7.77 -2.20 -5.28
C GLY A 68 -7.43 -0.97 -4.44
N VAL A 69 -6.94 -1.15 -3.21
CA VAL A 69 -6.49 -0.05 -2.34
C VAL A 69 -5.31 0.69 -2.97
N ILE A 70 -4.31 -0.01 -3.48
CA ILE A 70 -3.16 0.61 -4.17
C ILE A 70 -3.64 1.39 -5.39
N GLY A 71 -4.54 0.81 -6.19
CA GLY A 71 -5.13 1.48 -7.35
C GLY A 71 -5.88 2.75 -6.96
N ILE A 72 -6.66 2.73 -5.88
CA ILE A 72 -7.37 3.91 -5.37
C ILE A 72 -6.36 4.98 -4.92
N VAL A 73 -5.32 4.62 -4.16
CA VAL A 73 -4.29 5.56 -3.71
C VAL A 73 -3.56 6.20 -4.89
N LEU A 74 -3.28 5.45 -5.95
CA LEU A 74 -2.64 5.97 -7.15
C LEU A 74 -3.57 6.82 -8.05
N LEU A 75 -4.89 6.71 -7.87
CA LEU A 75 -5.88 7.44 -8.68
C LEU A 75 -6.43 8.70 -7.99
N VAL A 76 -6.24 8.86 -6.68
CA VAL A 76 -6.68 10.05 -5.95
C VAL A 76 -5.68 11.18 -6.22
N LYS A 77 -6.09 12.18 -7.01
CA LYS A 77 -5.39 13.47 -7.12
C LYS A 77 -5.57 14.25 -5.82
N ASN A 78 -4.50 14.44 -5.06
CA ASN A 78 -4.50 15.16 -3.79
C ASN A 78 -4.51 16.67 -4.06
N SER A 79 -5.68 17.21 -4.39
CA SER A 79 -5.86 18.65 -4.53
C SER A 79 -6.82 19.18 -3.49
N ASP A 80 -6.33 20.07 -2.62
CA ASP A 80 -7.08 20.61 -1.50
C ASP A 80 -7.39 22.10 -1.73
N VAL A 81 -8.62 22.50 -1.47
CA VAL A 81 -9.01 23.91 -1.43
C VAL A 81 -8.68 24.43 -0.02
N VAL A 82 -7.80 25.41 0.05
CA VAL A 82 -7.29 25.99 1.31
C VAL A 82 -7.51 27.50 1.32
N ASP A 83 -7.54 28.12 2.51
CA ASP A 83 -7.57 29.58 2.62
C ASP A 83 -6.28 30.15 2.00
N ALA A 84 -6.41 31.25 1.26
CA ALA A 84 -5.26 31.88 0.61
C ALA A 84 -4.21 32.40 1.61
N ALA A 85 -4.60 32.65 2.87
CA ALA A 85 -3.69 33.02 3.95
C ALA A 85 -2.88 31.83 4.51
N ASP A 86 -3.32 30.59 4.24
CA ASP A 86 -2.72 29.38 4.81
C ASP A 86 -1.66 28.73 3.89
N VAL A 87 -1.49 29.22 2.65
CA VAL A 87 -0.47 28.68 1.76
C VAL A 87 0.94 29.08 2.19
N GLY A 88 1.85 28.12 2.13
CA GLY A 88 3.22 28.23 2.59
C GLY A 88 4.26 28.05 1.48
N LEU A 89 5.53 28.27 1.85
CA LEU A 89 6.68 28.04 0.98
C LEU A 89 6.68 26.59 0.44
N GLY A 90 6.75 26.45 -0.87
CA GLY A 90 6.78 25.16 -1.57
C GLY A 90 5.41 24.60 -1.95
N ASP A 91 4.32 25.27 -1.58
CA ASP A 91 2.98 24.83 -2.00
C ASP A 91 2.76 25.09 -3.50
N CYS A 92 2.23 24.08 -4.18
CA CYS A 92 1.92 24.14 -5.61
C CYS A 92 0.43 24.34 -5.84
N LEU A 93 0.07 25.22 -6.77
CA LEU A 93 -1.30 25.67 -7.04
C LEU A 93 -1.75 25.22 -8.43
N THR A 94 -2.91 24.55 -8.50
CA THR A 94 -3.45 24.07 -9.79
C THR A 94 -3.81 25.21 -10.74
N GLU A 95 -4.17 26.36 -10.18
CA GLU A 95 -4.58 27.54 -10.92
C GLU A 95 -4.10 28.82 -10.22
N ILE A 96 -3.96 29.89 -11.00
CA ILE A 96 -3.62 31.21 -10.49
C ILE A 96 -4.88 32.06 -10.52
N PRO A 97 -5.28 32.69 -9.40
CA PRO A 97 -6.42 33.60 -9.38
C PRO A 97 -6.24 34.74 -10.39
N SER A 98 -7.31 35.12 -11.07
CA SER A 98 -7.28 36.22 -12.06
C SER A 98 -7.18 37.61 -11.43
N ASP A 99 -7.50 37.76 -10.15
CA ASP A 99 -7.43 39.01 -9.39
C ASP A 99 -6.73 38.77 -8.05
N ALA A 100 -5.63 39.49 -7.79
CA ALA A 100 -4.83 39.40 -6.57
C ALA A 100 -5.48 40.10 -5.35
N SER A 101 -6.50 40.92 -5.55
CA SER A 101 -7.05 41.80 -4.50
C SER A 101 -8.12 41.14 -3.62
N LEU A 102 -8.76 40.06 -4.09
CA LEU A 102 -9.85 39.35 -3.39
C LEU A 102 -9.77 37.83 -3.54
N VAL A 103 -8.63 37.24 -3.22
CA VAL A 103 -8.46 35.77 -3.20
C VAL A 103 -8.77 35.25 -1.80
N ALA A 104 -9.91 34.57 -1.64
CA ALA A 104 -10.29 33.96 -0.37
C ALA A 104 -9.72 32.53 -0.19
N SER A 105 -9.60 31.79 -1.28
CA SER A 105 -9.11 30.41 -1.27
C SER A 105 -8.37 30.11 -2.57
N VAL A 106 -7.49 29.13 -2.49
CA VAL A 106 -6.74 28.60 -3.64
C VAL A 106 -6.77 27.08 -3.60
N LYS A 107 -6.50 26.47 -4.75
CA LYS A 107 -6.45 25.02 -4.89
C LYS A 107 -5.00 24.56 -4.95
N THR A 108 -4.56 23.87 -3.92
CA THR A 108 -3.23 23.26 -3.82
C THR A 108 -3.20 21.90 -4.49
N VAL A 109 -2.01 21.40 -4.81
CA VAL A 109 -1.75 20.05 -5.31
C VAL A 109 -0.31 19.65 -5.00
N ASP A 110 -0.02 18.35 -4.95
CA ASP A 110 1.35 17.85 -4.93
C ASP A 110 2.16 18.41 -6.11
N CYS A 111 3.35 18.94 -5.85
CA CYS A 111 4.19 19.53 -6.89
C CYS A 111 4.65 18.55 -7.97
N THR A 112 4.56 17.23 -7.73
CA THR A 112 4.81 16.21 -8.77
C THR A 112 3.69 16.14 -9.79
N GLU A 113 2.51 16.66 -9.48
CA GLU A 113 1.39 16.80 -10.40
C GLU A 113 1.51 18.11 -11.20
N PRO A 114 0.89 18.18 -12.40
CA PRO A 114 0.83 19.41 -13.17
C PRO A 114 0.14 20.55 -12.42
N HIS A 115 0.86 21.67 -12.24
CA HIS A 115 0.38 22.86 -11.55
C HIS A 115 0.82 24.13 -12.28
N LYS A 116 0.15 25.26 -12.00
CA LYS A 116 0.41 26.56 -12.64
C LYS A 116 1.16 27.54 -11.74
N GLY A 117 1.26 27.26 -10.44
CA GLY A 117 1.89 28.13 -9.47
C GLY A 117 2.69 27.37 -8.44
N GLU A 118 3.78 27.97 -7.97
CA GLU A 118 4.52 27.49 -6.81
C GLU A 118 4.90 28.66 -5.90
N VAL A 119 4.56 28.57 -4.62
CA VAL A 119 4.93 29.57 -3.62
C VAL A 119 6.43 29.47 -3.37
N PHE A 120 7.18 30.52 -3.70
CA PHE A 120 8.64 30.54 -3.50
C PHE A 120 9.08 31.46 -2.36
N ALA A 121 8.18 32.30 -1.84
CA ALA A 121 8.44 33.13 -0.68
C ALA A 121 7.16 33.51 0.06
N VAL A 122 7.26 33.57 1.38
CA VAL A 122 6.23 34.11 2.27
C VAL A 122 6.88 35.18 3.15
N ILE A 123 6.44 36.43 2.99
CA ILE A 123 7.05 37.58 3.65
C ILE A 123 6.08 38.11 4.69
N THR A 124 6.49 38.09 5.96
CA THR A 124 5.69 38.65 7.04
C THR A 124 5.78 40.18 7.07
N VAL A 125 4.63 40.84 7.04
CA VAL A 125 4.49 42.29 7.25
C VAL A 125 4.39 42.55 8.76
N PRO A 126 5.33 43.28 9.37
CA PRO A 126 5.31 43.58 10.79
C PRO A 126 4.22 44.61 11.12
N GLY A 127 3.68 44.51 12.33
CA GLY A 127 2.72 45.45 12.87
C GLY A 127 1.47 44.76 13.42
N ASN A 128 0.82 45.42 14.37
CA ASN A 128 -0.44 44.94 14.95
C ASN A 128 -1.63 45.43 14.12
N ASP A 129 -1.64 46.72 13.77
CA ASP A 129 -2.70 47.35 12.98
C ASP A 129 -2.47 47.21 11.48
N PHE A 130 -3.56 47.18 10.71
CA PHE A 130 -3.48 47.08 9.26
C PHE A 130 -2.83 48.35 8.69
N PRO A 131 -1.66 48.26 8.04
CA PRO A 131 -0.89 49.44 7.63
C PRO A 131 -1.45 50.13 6.38
N GLY A 132 -2.52 49.59 5.79
CA GLY A 132 -3.09 50.03 4.52
C GLY A 132 -2.46 49.33 3.33
N GLN A 133 -3.24 49.15 2.26
CA GLN A 133 -2.80 48.34 1.12
C GLN A 133 -1.58 48.90 0.39
N ALA A 134 -1.46 50.22 0.31
CA ALA A 134 -0.32 50.86 -0.36
C ALA A 134 1.03 50.52 0.30
N ARG A 135 1.07 50.31 1.63
CA ARG A 135 2.30 49.88 2.30
C ARG A 135 2.58 48.40 2.03
N ILE A 136 1.55 47.58 2.07
CA ILE A 136 1.64 46.13 1.87
C ILE A 136 2.13 45.79 0.46
N SER A 137 1.59 46.46 -0.57
CA SER A 137 1.99 46.21 -1.96
C SER A 137 3.48 46.47 -2.21
N GLY A 138 4.10 47.39 -1.49
CA GLY A 138 5.56 47.64 -1.56
C GLY A 138 6.43 46.44 -1.14
N TYR A 139 5.87 45.43 -0.46
CA TYR A 139 6.63 44.22 -0.13
C TYR A 139 6.88 43.33 -1.35
N GLN A 140 6.16 43.53 -2.46
CA GLN A 140 6.38 42.79 -3.71
C GLN A 140 7.79 42.94 -4.27
N ASP A 141 8.47 44.06 -3.96
CA ASP A 141 9.85 44.34 -4.39
C ASP A 141 10.85 43.29 -3.85
N LYS A 142 10.46 42.56 -2.79
CA LYS A 142 11.24 41.45 -2.22
C LYS A 142 11.02 40.12 -2.94
N CYS A 143 9.97 39.99 -3.76
CA CYS A 143 9.67 38.73 -4.46
C CYS A 143 10.74 38.40 -5.50
N GLN A 144 11.18 39.35 -6.33
CA GLN A 144 12.21 39.10 -7.34
C GLN A 144 13.55 38.57 -6.76
N PRO A 145 14.19 39.22 -5.77
CA PRO A 145 15.42 38.68 -5.17
C PRO A 145 15.19 37.35 -4.44
N ALA A 146 13.99 37.12 -3.88
CA ALA A 146 13.65 35.85 -3.28
C ALA A 146 13.54 34.74 -4.34
N LEU A 147 12.94 35.00 -5.51
CA LEU A 147 12.87 34.03 -6.61
C LEU A 147 14.26 33.66 -7.10
N GLN A 148 15.15 34.64 -7.27
CA GLN A 148 16.55 34.39 -7.65
C GLN A 148 17.28 33.45 -6.66
N THR A 149 16.95 33.55 -5.38
CA THR A 149 17.51 32.70 -4.31
C THR A 149 16.85 31.31 -4.30
N TYR A 150 15.55 31.24 -4.56
CA TYR A 150 14.78 30.00 -4.57
C TYR A 150 15.05 29.14 -5.81
N SER A 151 15.18 29.79 -6.96
CA SER A 151 15.37 29.15 -8.25
C SER A 151 16.02 30.11 -9.25
N SER A 152 17.33 29.94 -9.42
CA SER A 152 18.10 30.67 -10.42
C SER A 152 17.58 30.43 -11.85
N ARG A 153 17.15 29.18 -12.13
CA ARG A 153 16.60 28.79 -13.44
C ARG A 153 15.26 29.47 -13.71
N ALA A 154 14.32 29.46 -12.75
CA ALA A 154 13.01 30.07 -12.93
C ALA A 154 13.12 31.59 -13.12
N MET A 155 14.08 32.24 -12.45
CA MET A 155 14.32 33.68 -12.63
C MET A 155 14.73 34.07 -14.07
N THR A 156 15.32 33.14 -14.82
CA THR A 156 15.75 33.34 -16.21
C THR A 156 14.82 32.70 -17.25
N ASP A 157 13.79 31.99 -16.80
CA ASP A 157 12.83 31.29 -17.66
C ASP A 157 11.76 32.29 -18.14
N PRO A 158 11.65 32.59 -19.44
CA PRO A 158 10.65 33.53 -19.96
C PRO A 158 9.21 33.03 -19.82
N GLU A 159 9.00 31.72 -19.57
CA GLU A 159 7.66 31.15 -19.30
C GLU A 159 7.25 31.31 -17.83
N VAL A 160 8.15 31.79 -16.96
CA VAL A 160 7.87 32.02 -15.55
C VAL A 160 7.43 33.46 -15.32
N GLY A 161 6.16 33.62 -14.97
CA GLY A 161 5.59 34.84 -14.43
C GLY A 161 5.69 34.89 -12.90
N MET A 162 5.18 36.00 -12.34
CA MET A 162 5.09 36.20 -10.90
C MET A 162 3.70 36.71 -10.53
N PHE A 163 3.13 36.11 -9.49
CA PHE A 163 1.89 36.52 -8.88
C PHE A 163 2.10 36.73 -7.38
N VAL A 164 1.39 37.69 -6.79
CA VAL A 164 1.57 38.04 -5.38
C VAL A 164 0.21 38.11 -4.71
N LEU A 165 0.04 37.36 -3.62
CA LEU A 165 -1.10 37.49 -2.73
C LEU A 165 -0.77 38.48 -1.62
N TYR A 166 -1.74 39.35 -1.32
CA TYR A 166 -1.62 40.36 -0.28
C TYR A 166 -2.65 40.11 0.82
N PRO A 167 -2.31 40.34 2.08
CA PRO A 167 -3.29 40.32 3.15
C PRO A 167 -4.29 41.45 2.94
N THR A 168 -5.55 41.19 3.22
CA THR A 168 -6.61 42.20 3.24
C THR A 168 -6.83 42.71 4.66
N GLU A 169 -7.52 43.83 4.84
CA GLU A 169 -7.89 44.28 6.20
C GLU A 169 -8.71 43.20 6.94
N ALA A 170 -9.53 42.45 6.21
CA ALA A 170 -10.35 41.39 6.77
C ALA A 170 -9.52 40.17 7.21
N SER A 171 -8.57 39.70 6.38
CA SER A 171 -7.67 38.60 6.77
C SER A 171 -6.69 39.04 7.85
N TRP A 172 -6.26 40.30 7.85
CA TRP A 172 -5.41 40.88 8.89
C TRP A 172 -6.07 40.82 10.27
N LYS A 173 -7.38 41.06 10.38
CA LYS A 173 -8.12 40.90 11.64
C LYS A 173 -8.12 39.45 12.16
N ARG A 174 -7.90 38.47 11.28
CA ARG A 174 -7.78 37.04 11.62
C ARG A 174 -6.33 36.56 11.80
N GLY A 175 -5.35 37.45 11.65
CA GLY A 175 -3.94 37.13 11.87
C GLY A 175 -3.10 36.95 10.61
N ASP A 176 -3.68 37.09 9.42
CA ASP A 176 -2.91 37.06 8.18
C ASP A 176 -1.97 38.28 8.10
N ARG A 177 -0.68 38.01 7.97
CA ARG A 177 0.39 39.00 7.86
C ARG A 177 1.27 38.71 6.64
N ALA A 178 0.85 37.83 5.75
CA ALA A 178 1.71 37.23 4.74
C ALA A 178 1.54 37.89 3.38
N VAL A 179 2.62 38.42 2.82
CA VAL A 179 2.74 38.68 1.38
C VAL A 179 3.38 37.46 0.75
N THR A 180 2.60 36.73 -0.05
CA THR A 180 2.99 35.43 -0.61
C THR A 180 3.35 35.60 -2.08
N CYS A 181 4.60 35.30 -2.43
CA CYS A 181 5.12 35.39 -3.78
C CYS A 181 5.06 34.02 -4.46
N ILE A 182 4.45 33.98 -5.65
CA ILE A 182 4.15 32.76 -6.40
C ILE A 182 4.77 32.88 -7.78
N ALA A 183 5.55 31.88 -8.18
CA ALA A 183 6.07 31.76 -9.54
C ALA A 183 5.02 31.03 -10.37
N THR A 184 4.70 31.56 -11.55
CA THR A 184 3.55 31.09 -12.33
C THR A 184 3.96 30.67 -13.73
N THR A 185 3.21 29.76 -14.33
CA THR A 185 3.39 29.35 -15.74
C THR A 185 2.09 29.45 -16.53
N ASP A 186 2.21 29.68 -17.83
CA ASP A 186 1.05 29.76 -18.72
C ASP A 186 0.30 28.42 -18.80
N SER A 187 1.06 27.32 -18.92
CA SER A 187 0.55 25.95 -18.97
C SER A 187 0.94 25.17 -17.70
N PRO A 188 0.07 24.26 -17.20
CA PRO A 188 0.42 23.41 -16.06
C PRO A 188 1.62 22.51 -16.37
N ARG A 189 2.59 22.44 -15.44
CA ARG A 189 3.75 21.54 -15.56
C ARG A 189 4.03 20.83 -14.23
N PRO A 190 4.50 19.56 -14.25
CA PRO A 190 4.90 18.87 -13.03
C PRO A 190 6.33 19.24 -12.62
N GLY A 191 6.63 19.01 -11.33
CA GLY A 191 7.94 19.24 -10.73
C GLY A 191 8.07 20.62 -10.09
N SER A 192 8.76 20.68 -8.95
CA SER A 192 9.07 21.94 -8.27
C SER A 192 10.12 22.75 -9.05
N LEU A 193 9.97 24.07 -9.02
CA LEU A 193 10.88 25.05 -9.60
C LEU A 193 12.16 25.22 -8.78
N LYS A 194 12.18 24.76 -7.52
CA LYS A 194 13.33 24.89 -6.62
C LYS A 194 14.59 24.22 -7.18
N ASN A 195 15.75 24.89 -7.06
CA ASN A 195 17.07 24.32 -7.37
C ASN A 195 18.16 24.76 -6.41
#